data_AF-A0AAV3QVU9-F1
#
_entry.id   AF-A0AAV3QVU9-F1
#
_cell.length_a   1.000
_cell.length_b   1.000
_cell.length_c   1.000
_cell.angle_alpha   90.00
_cell.angle_beta   90.00
_cell.angle_gamma   90.00
#
_symmetry.space_group_name_H-M   'P 1'
#
loop_
_entity.id
_entity.type
_entity.pdbx_description
1 polymer ?
#
loop_
_entity_poly.entity_id
_entity_poly.type
_entity_poly.pdbx_seq_one_letter_code
_entity_poly.pdbx_strand_id
1 'polypeptide(L)' 'MTKMPLTDRLDSIALPRGFKLPHFNLFDGSGDPLKHLKGFIAHMTITSNNPDVYVKAFPNSLTGKALDW' A
#
# COMPACT_ATOMS: atom_id res chain seq x y z
N MET A 1 -8.14 4.61 -23.55
CA MET A 1 -7.56 3.72 -22.52
C MET A 1 -8.64 3.44 -21.49
N THR A 2 -9.13 2.19 -21.43
CA THR A 2 -10.18 1.81 -20.47
C THR A 2 -9.57 1.82 -19.08
N LYS A 3 -10.06 2.70 -18.19
CA LYS A 3 -9.67 2.71 -16.78
C LYS A 3 -9.98 1.31 -16.22
N MET A 4 -8.99 0.63 -15.64
CA MET A 4 -9.20 -0.73 -15.12
C MET A 4 -10.31 -0.69 -14.06
N PRO A 5 -11.24 -1.65 -14.02
CA PRO A 5 -12.34 -1.64 -13.03
C PRO A 5 -11.83 -1.67 -11.57
N LEU A 6 -10.57 -2.04 -11.36
CA LEU A 6 -9.90 -1.93 -10.07
C LEU A 6 -9.70 -0.47 -9.62
N THR A 7 -9.34 0.44 -10.54
CA THR A 7 -9.06 1.84 -10.19
C THR A 7 -10.32 2.59 -9.79
N ASP A 8 -11.47 2.35 -10.43
CA ASP A 8 -12.74 2.98 -10.05
C ASP A 8 -13.19 2.60 -8.63
N ARG A 9 -13.03 1.32 -8.27
CA ARG A 9 -13.34 0.84 -6.92
C ARG A 9 -12.41 1.45 -5.88
N LEU A 10 -11.10 1.50 -6.16
CA LEU A 10 -10.12 2.02 -5.22
C LEU A 10 -10.22 3.55 -5.05
N ASP A 11 -10.54 4.30 -6.10
CA ASP A 11 -10.74 5.74 -6.03
C ASP A 11 -11.83 6.12 -5.03
N SER A 12 -12.92 5.33 -4.97
CA SER A 12 -14.04 5.54 -4.06
C SER A 12 -13.72 5.27 -2.57
N ILE A 13 -12.61 4.59 -2.27
CA ILE A 13 -12.26 4.21 -0.90
C ILE A 13 -11.48 5.32 -0.21
N ALA A 14 -12.07 5.93 0.81
CA ALA A 14 -11.32 6.85 1.66
C ALA A 14 -10.33 6.07 2.55
N LEU A 15 -9.07 6.52 2.58
CA LEU A 15 -8.15 6.07 3.63
C LEU A 15 -8.65 6.59 5.00
N PRO A 16 -8.47 5.82 6.09
CA PRO A 16 -8.86 6.28 7.42
C PRO A 16 -8.25 7.64 7.76
N ARG A 17 -9.03 8.52 8.42
CA ARG A 17 -8.51 9.82 8.88
C ARG A 17 -7.37 9.59 9.87
N GLY A 18 -6.22 10.21 9.60
CA GLY A 18 -5.01 10.02 10.40
C GLY A 18 -4.19 8.77 10.04
N PHE A 19 -4.43 8.17 8.86
CA PHE A 19 -3.55 7.14 8.31
C PHE A 19 -2.11 7.65 8.28
N LYS A 20 -1.29 7.11 9.16
CA LYS A 20 0.15 7.33 9.16
C LYS A 20 0.77 6.07 8.61
N LEU A 21 1.58 6.21 7.58
CA LEU A 21 2.48 5.13 7.23
C LEU A 21 3.35 4.80 8.44
N PRO A 22 3.61 3.52 8.70
CA PRO A 22 4.54 3.15 9.75
C PRO A 22 5.89 3.81 9.49
N HIS A 23 6.67 3.95 10.56
CA HIS A 23 8.12 4.10 10.46
C HIS A 23 8.78 2.79 9.95
N PHE A 24 8.28 2.17 8.89
CA PHE A 24 9.08 1.20 8.13
C PHE A 24 9.80 1.93 7.01
N ASN A 25 10.98 1.45 6.65
CA ASN A 25 11.72 1.99 5.51
C ASN A 25 10.94 1.69 4.23
N LEU A 26 10.55 2.75 3.51
CA LEU A 26 9.94 2.61 2.19
C LEU A 26 10.77 1.64 1.34
N PHE A 27 10.09 0.74 0.65
CA PHE A 27 10.78 -0.24 -0.19
C PHE A 27 11.16 0.41 -1.51
N ASP A 28 12.47 0.53 -1.75
CA ASP A 28 13.03 1.14 -2.95
C ASP A 28 13.30 0.14 -4.09
N GLY A 29 13.00 -1.14 -3.84
CA GLY A 29 13.33 -2.26 -4.73
C GLY A 29 14.58 -3.02 -4.31
N SER A 30 15.29 -2.56 -3.27
CA SER A 30 16.43 -3.26 -2.68
C SER A 30 16.02 -4.07 -1.44
N GLY A 31 16.66 -5.22 -1.23
CA GLY A 31 16.38 -6.11 -0.10
C GLY A 31 15.33 -7.18 -0.38
N ASP A 32 14.70 -7.70 0.67
CA ASP A 32 13.75 -8.83 0.58
C ASP A 32 12.30 -8.33 0.41
N PRO A 33 11.68 -8.52 -0.78
CA PRO A 33 10.32 -8.07 -1.04
C PRO A 33 9.26 -8.82 -0.21
N LEU A 34 9.52 -10.08 0.18
CA LEU A 34 8.60 -10.85 1.03
C LEU A 34 8.61 -10.33 2.46
N LYS A 35 9.79 -9.93 2.96
CA LYS A 35 9.91 -9.28 4.27
C LYS A 35 9.14 -7.96 4.29
N HIS A 36 9.27 -7.14 3.24
CA HIS A 36 8.51 -5.90 3.09
C HIS A 36 7.01 -6.17 3.09
N LEU A 37 6.53 -7.08 2.23
CA LEU A 37 5.11 -7.40 2.12
C LEU A 37 4.51 -7.91 3.44
N LYS A 38 5.23 -8.77 4.17
CA LYS A 38 4.79 -9.25 5.50
C LYS A 38 4.68 -8.11 6.50
N GLY A 39 5.66 -7.20 6.53
CA GLY A 39 5.64 -6.02 7.39
C GLY A 39 4.47 -5.09 7.06
N PHE A 40 4.24 -4.84 5.77
CA PHE A 40 3.10 -4.05 5.29
C PHE A 40 1.76 -4.66 5.73
N ILE A 41 1.54 -5.96 5.47
CA ILE A 41 0.29 -6.65 5.84
C ILE A 41 0.07 -6.61 7.35
N ALA A 42 1.09 -6.94 8.15
CA ALA A 42 0.97 -6.93 9.61
C ALA A 42 0.60 -5.55 10.18
N HIS A 43 1.05 -4.47 9.53
CA HIS A 43 0.61 -3.13 9.91
C HIS A 43 -0.83 -2.87 9.47
N MET A 44 -1.17 -3.18 8.22
CA MET A 44 -2.50 -2.91 7.70
C MET A 44 -3.60 -3.66 8.49
N THR A 45 -3.30 -4.83 9.05
CA THR A 45 -4.21 -5.57 9.94
C THR A 45 -4.54 -4.85 11.24
N ILE A 46 -3.68 -3.95 11.70
CA ILE A 46 -3.97 -3.09 12.87
C ILE A 46 -4.83 -1.89 12.43
N THR A 47 -4.59 -1.37 11.24
CA THR A 47 -5.17 -0.13 10.74
C THR A 47 -6.56 -0.32 10.12
N SER A 48 -6.82 -1.46 9.48
CA SER A 48 -8.10 -1.73 8.82
C SER A 48 -8.34 -3.24 8.66
N ASN A 49 -9.61 -3.64 8.67
CA ASN A 49 -10.04 -4.98 8.27
C ASN A 49 -10.49 -5.05 6.79
N ASN A 50 -10.45 -3.94 6.04
CA ASN A 50 -10.86 -3.88 4.66
C ASN A 50 -9.64 -4.08 3.72
N PRO A 51 -9.56 -5.19 2.96
CA PRO A 51 -8.42 -5.46 2.08
C PRO A 51 -8.27 -4.42 0.96
N ASP A 52 -9.34 -3.75 0.56
CA ASP A 52 -9.26 -2.72 -0.48
C ASP A 52 -8.49 -1.47 0.02
N VAL A 53 -8.48 -1.21 1.34
CA VAL A 53 -7.63 -0.18 1.97
C VAL A 53 -6.15 -0.55 1.84
N TYR A 54 -5.82 -1.84 1.85
CA TYR A 54 -4.43 -2.33 1.76
C TYR A 54 -3.91 -2.11 0.36
N VAL A 55 -4.71 -2.49 -0.64
CA VAL A 55 -4.39 -2.26 -2.05
C VAL A 55 -4.21 -0.77 -2.32
N LYS A 56 -5.10 0.09 -1.79
CA LYS A 56 -4.98 1.55 -1.95
C LYS A 56 -3.76 2.14 -1.23
N ALA A 57 -3.40 1.61 -0.06
CA ALA A 57 -2.29 2.12 0.73
C ALA A 57 -0.93 1.64 0.23
N PHE A 58 -0.85 0.47 -0.44
CA PHE A 58 0.40 -0.18 -0.82
C PHE A 58 1.37 0.69 -1.62
N PRO A 59 0.95 1.50 -2.61
CA PRO A 59 1.87 2.40 -3.32
C PRO A 59 2.62 3.37 -2.39
N ASN A 60 2.00 3.80 -1.28
CA ASN A 60 2.66 4.67 -0.32
C ASN A 60 3.74 3.97 0.52
N SER A 61 3.84 2.64 0.44
CA SER A 61 4.90 1.85 1.06
C SER A 61 6.17 1.74 0.20
N LEU A 62 6.12 2.26 -1.02
CA LEU A 62 7.18 2.15 -2.02
C LEU A 62 7.89 3.49 -2.17
N THR A 63 9.13 3.44 -2.66
CA THR A 63 9.91 4.60 -3.08
C THR A 63 10.82 4.23 -4.25
N GLY A 64 11.52 5.21 -4.82
CA GLY A 64 12.51 5.01 -5.87
C GLY A 64 12.01 4.10 -7.00
N LYS A 65 12.87 3.17 -7.44
CA LYS A 65 12.58 2.30 -8.59
C LYS A 65 11.38 1.37 -8.38
N ALA A 66 11.08 0.99 -7.14
CA ALA A 66 9.91 0.16 -6.86
C ALA A 66 8.59 0.92 -6.99
N LEU A 67 8.59 2.24 -6.78
CA LEU A 67 7.42 3.09 -6.99
C LEU A 67 7.16 3.36 -8.48
N ASP A 68 8.22 3.43 -9.28
CA ASP A 68 8.17 3.76 -10.72
C ASP A 68 7.90 2.55 -11.63
N TRP A 69 7.80 1.33 -11.07
CA TRP A 69 7.70 0.07 -11.82
C TRP A 69 6.38 -0.10 -12.59
#